data_AF-A0A7Y4ZWS4-F1
#
_entry.id   AF-A0A7Y4ZWS4-F1
#
_cell.length_a   1.000
_cell.length_b   1.000
_cell.length_c   1.000
_cell.angle_alpha   90.00
_cell.angle_beta   90.00
_cell.angle_gamma   90.00
#
_symmetry.space_group_name_H-M   'P 1'
#
loop_
_entity.id
_entity.type
_entity.pdbx_description
1 polymer ?
#
loop_
_entity_poly.entity_id
_entity_poly.type
_entity_poly.pdbx_seq_one_letter_code
_entity_poly.pdbx_strand_id
1 'polypeptide(L)'
;MVDLLPRLLPIAMLATALVSVPWMILGPEGLPRMHSLEDELSTIQAQNTDRKREIIHLRAEVRSLREDPSSIEHIARGQLGMVRKSEVVFQFPRSSQ
;
A
#
# COMPACT_ATOMS: atom_id res chain seq x y z
N MET A 1 26.52 31.68 -57.96
CA MET A 1 26.42 30.47 -57.12
C MET A 1 26.81 30.78 -55.67
N VAL A 2 26.35 31.90 -55.10
CA VAL A 2 26.66 32.32 -53.72
C VAL A 2 25.39 32.76 -52.96
N ASP A 3 24.31 33.11 -53.68
CA ASP A 3 23.03 33.56 -53.10
C ASP A 3 22.14 32.45 -52.52
N LEU A 4 22.48 31.18 -52.75
CA LEU A 4 21.73 30.03 -52.20
C LEU A 4 22.12 29.73 -50.75
N LEU A 5 23.33 30.09 -50.34
CA LEU A 5 23.88 29.82 -49.01
C LEU A 5 23.10 30.50 -47.88
N PRO A 6 22.76 31.81 -47.95
CA PRO A 6 21.94 32.45 -46.91
C PRO A 6 20.48 31.97 -46.90
N ARG A 7 19.99 31.39 -48.01
CA ARG A 7 18.61 30.90 -48.13
C ARG A 7 18.41 29.49 -47.57
N LEU A 8 19.48 28.70 -47.53
CA LEU A 8 19.47 27.35 -46.94
C LEU A 8 19.57 27.37 -45.41
N LEU A 9 20.15 28.41 -44.83
CA LEU A 9 20.32 28.57 -43.38
C LEU A 9 18.98 28.54 -42.59
N PRO A 10 17.95 29.34 -42.94
CA PRO A 10 16.67 29.27 -42.24
C PRO A 10 15.94 27.94 -42.49
N ILE A 11 16.12 27.33 -43.68
CA ILE A 11 15.50 26.04 -44.01
C ILE A 11 16.12 24.93 -43.15
N ALA A 12 17.45 24.92 -43.01
CA ALA A 12 18.15 23.96 -42.16
C ALA A 12 17.80 24.15 -40.68
N MET A 13 17.68 25.40 -40.22
CA MET A 13 17.23 25.70 -38.86
C MET A 13 15.80 25.21 -38.61
N LEU A 14 14.89 25.44 -39.57
CA LEU A 14 13.50 25.00 -39.47
C LEU A 14 13.37 23.48 -39.53
N ALA A 15 14.12 22.81 -40.41
CA ALA A 15 14.19 21.36 -40.48
C ALA A 15 14.73 20.76 -39.18
N THR A 16 15.77 21.37 -38.58
CA THR A 16 16.34 20.93 -37.31
C THR A 16 15.32 21.08 -36.18
N ALA A 17 14.63 22.21 -36.11
CA ALA A 17 13.55 22.44 -35.13
C ALA A 17 12.38 21.47 -35.31
N LEU A 18 12.01 21.18 -36.56
CA LEU A 18 10.91 20.28 -36.88
C LEU A 18 11.19 18.84 -36.44
N VAL A 19 12.44 18.42 -36.42
CA VAL A 19 12.85 17.08 -35.97
C VAL A 19 13.13 17.04 -34.47
N SER A 20 13.76 18.07 -33.91
CA SER A 20 14.17 18.08 -32.50
C SER A 20 13.00 18.23 -31.53
N VAL A 21 11.99 19.03 -31.87
CA VAL A 21 10.85 19.29 -30.98
C VAL A 21 10.00 18.03 -30.73
N PRO A 22 9.56 17.28 -31.76
CA PRO A 22 8.86 16.02 -31.53
C PRO A 22 9.73 14.99 -30.81
N TRP A 23 11.03 14.93 -31.12
CA TRP A 23 11.96 14.00 -30.46
C TRP A 23 12.09 14.28 -28.95
N MET A 24 12.08 15.55 -28.54
CA MET A 24 12.15 15.93 -27.13
C MET A 24 10.83 15.65 -26.39
N ILE A 25 9.69 15.78 -27.06
CA ILE A 25 8.36 15.58 -26.48
C ILE A 25 8.00 14.08 -26.38
N LEU A 26 8.27 13.31 -27.44
CA LEU A 26 7.97 11.87 -27.53
C LEU A 26 9.13 10.98 -27.06
N GLY A 27 10.28 11.58 -26.72
CA GLY A 27 11.43 10.86 -26.23
C GLY A 27 11.18 10.19 -24.86
N PRO A 28 12.02 9.21 -24.48
CA PRO A 28 11.90 8.47 -23.21
C PRO A 28 12.04 9.36 -21.95
N GLU A 29 12.64 10.54 -22.08
CA GLU A 29 12.74 11.56 -21.02
C GLU A 29 11.66 12.65 -21.11
N GLY A 30 10.73 12.55 -22.08
CA GLY A 30 9.65 13.52 -22.32
C GLY A 30 8.34 13.20 -21.59
N LEU A 31 7.23 13.75 -22.09
CA LEU A 31 5.88 13.61 -21.53
C LEU A 31 5.40 12.18 -21.21
N PRO A 32 5.78 11.12 -21.95
CA PRO A 32 5.33 9.75 -21.66
C PRO A 32 5.74 9.26 -20.26
N ARG A 33 6.88 9.74 -19.73
CA ARG A 33 7.38 9.36 -18.41
C ARG A 33 6.54 9.95 -17.28
N MET A 34 6.00 11.15 -17.47
CA MET A 34 5.11 11.77 -16.49
C MET A 34 3.80 10.96 -16.37
N HIS A 35 3.22 10.55 -17.50
CA HIS A 35 2.01 9.73 -17.50
C HIS A 35 2.22 8.37 -16.84
N SER A 36 3.34 7.69 -17.10
CA SER A 36 3.62 6.42 -16.41
C SER A 36 3.78 6.59 -14.90
N LEU A 37 4.37 7.71 -14.45
CA LEU A 37 4.54 8.01 -13.03
C LEU A 37 3.21 8.38 -12.37
N GLU A 38 2.33 9.11 -13.06
CA GLU A 38 0.98 9.42 -12.60
C GLU A 38 0.12 8.16 -12.47
N ASP A 39 0.19 7.27 -13.46
CA ASP A 39 -0.51 5.97 -13.44
C ASP A 39 0.00 5.07 -12.30
N GLU A 40 1.31 4.99 -12.11
CA GLU A 40 1.91 4.22 -11.03
C GLU A 40 1.54 4.79 -9.65
N LEU A 41 1.56 6.12 -9.49
CA LEU A 41 1.10 6.80 -8.28
C LEU A 41 -0.38 6.52 -8.00
N SER A 42 -1.24 6.59 -9.02
CA SER A 42 -2.67 6.30 -8.86
C SER A 42 -2.92 4.87 -8.43
N THR A 43 -2.16 3.91 -8.99
CA THR A 43 -2.25 2.49 -8.66
C THR A 43 -1.81 2.23 -7.22
N ILE A 44 -0.68 2.81 -6.80
CA ILE A 44 -0.17 2.67 -5.43
C ILE A 44 -1.13 3.31 -4.42
N GLN A 45 -1.74 4.45 -4.75
CA GLN A 45 -2.73 5.09 -3.90
C GLN A 45 -3.99 4.23 -3.73
N ALA A 46 -4.50 3.64 -4.82
CA ALA A 46 -5.64 2.73 -4.76
C ALA A 46 -5.34 1.51 -3.86
N GLN A 47 -4.19 0.86 -4.05
CA GLN A 47 -3.76 -0.26 -3.21
C GLN A 47 -3.63 0.13 -1.73
N ASN A 48 -3.12 1.32 -1.44
CA ASN A 48 -3.03 1.84 -0.08
C ASN A 48 -4.41 2.07 0.53
N THR A 49 -5.37 2.59 -0.24
CA THR A 49 -6.74 2.78 0.25
C THR A 49 -7.42 1.46 0.56
N ASP A 50 -7.23 0.43 -0.26
CA ASP A 50 -7.80 -0.89 -0.04
C ASP A 50 -7.21 -1.57 1.19
N ARG A 51 -5.87 -1.55 1.35
CA ARG A 51 -5.23 -2.06 2.57
C ARG A 51 -5.68 -1.35 3.83
N LYS A 52 -5.88 -0.03 3.78
CA LYS A 52 -6.41 0.73 4.93
C LYS A 52 -7.82 0.26 5.32
N ARG A 53 -8.68 -0.02 4.34
CA ARG A 53 -10.03 -0.56 4.59
C ARG A 53 -9.97 -1.94 5.22
N GLU A 54 -9.09 -2.81 4.72
CA GLU A 54 -8.87 -4.15 5.27
C GLU A 54 -8.38 -4.09 6.73
N ILE A 55 -7.44 -3.20 7.04
CA ILE A 55 -6.99 -2.97 8.43
C ILE A 55 -8.16 -2.52 9.32
N ILE A 56 -9.03 -1.63 8.83
CA ILE A 56 -10.19 -1.17 9.61
C ILE A 56 -11.14 -2.35 9.87
N HIS A 57 -11.41 -3.16 8.86
CA HIS A 57 -12.28 -4.34 8.96
C HIS A 57 -11.70 -5.37 9.95
N LEU A 58 -10.44 -5.78 9.77
CA LEU A 58 -9.76 -6.73 10.65
C LEU A 58 -9.69 -6.23 12.10
N ARG A 59 -9.48 -4.93 12.31
CA ARG A 59 -9.50 -4.35 13.66
C ARG A 59 -10.91 -4.37 14.27
N ALA A 60 -11.96 -4.20 13.48
CA ALA A 60 -13.33 -4.33 13.96
C ALA A 60 -13.65 -5.78 14.34
N GLU A 61 -13.23 -6.73 13.52
CA GLU A 61 -13.37 -8.17 13.77
C GLU A 61 -12.59 -8.61 15.03
N VAL A 62 -11.34 -8.18 15.17
CA VAL A 62 -10.54 -8.45 16.37
C VAL A 62 -11.18 -7.82 17.60
N ARG A 63 -11.77 -6.61 17.49
CA ARG A 63 -12.50 -6.01 18.61
C ARG A 63 -13.75 -6.81 18.96
N SER A 64 -14.58 -7.20 18.00
CA SER A 64 -15.76 -8.03 18.30
C SER A 64 -15.39 -9.38 18.91
N LEU A 65 -14.27 -9.98 18.49
CA LEU A 65 -13.76 -11.23 19.07
C LEU A 65 -13.17 -11.03 20.48
N ARG A 66 -12.57 -9.87 20.76
CA ARG A 66 -11.98 -9.54 22.07
C ARG A 66 -13.00 -9.00 23.09
N GLU A 67 -14.05 -8.35 22.62
CA GLU A 67 -15.12 -7.76 23.44
C GLU A 67 -16.04 -8.81 24.06
N ASP A 68 -15.77 -10.11 23.87
CA ASP A 68 -16.28 -11.18 24.72
C ASP A 68 -15.21 -11.65 25.74
N PRO A 69 -14.95 -10.87 26.81
CA PRO A 69 -14.01 -11.25 27.86
C PRO A 69 -14.41 -12.55 28.57
N SER A 70 -15.66 -13.01 28.43
CA SER A 70 -16.11 -14.31 28.92
C SER A 70 -15.43 -15.47 28.19
N SER A 71 -15.18 -15.32 26.88
CA SER A 71 -14.49 -16.31 26.06
C SER A 71 -12.99 -16.41 26.42
N ILE A 72 -12.34 -15.28 26.67
CA ILE A 72 -10.94 -15.25 27.15
C ILE A 72 -10.82 -15.89 28.54
N GLU A 73 -11.76 -15.58 29.43
CA GLU A 73 -11.82 -16.15 30.78
C GLU A 73 -12.10 -17.66 30.77
N HIS A 74 -12.95 -18.12 29.85
CA HIS A 74 -13.23 -19.55 29.66
C HIS A 74 -11.98 -20.32 29.22
N ILE A 75 -11.21 -19.80 28.26
CA ILE A 75 -9.95 -20.41 27.81
C ILE A 75 -8.91 -20.43 28.95
N ALA A 76 -8.76 -19.31 29.67
CA ALA A 76 -7.81 -19.19 30.78
C ALA A 76 -8.12 -20.20 31.91
N ARG A 77 -9.40 -20.39 32.25
CA ARG A 77 -9.83 -21.34 33.29
C ARG A 77 -9.75 -22.80 32.83
N GLY A 78 -10.22 -23.09 31.61
CA GLY A 78 -10.34 -24.46 31.10
C GLY A 78 -9.02 -25.10 30.68
N GLN A 79 -8.12 -24.33 30.07
CA GLN A 79 -6.87 -24.89 29.52
C GLN A 79 -5.64 -24.57 30.37
N LEU A 80 -5.58 -23.39 30.96
CA LEU A 80 -4.41 -22.93 31.71
C LEU A 80 -4.58 -23.10 33.23
N GLY A 81 -5.76 -23.51 33.71
CA GLY A 81 -6.07 -23.62 35.13
C GLY A 81 -5.92 -22.30 35.89
N MET A 82 -5.98 -21.17 35.18
CA MET A 82 -5.78 -19.85 35.76
C MET A 82 -7.04 -19.43 36.53
N VAL A 83 -6.82 -18.92 37.74
CA VAL A 83 -7.86 -18.36 38.62
C VAL A 83 -7.57 -16.89 38.89
N ARG A 84 -8.60 -16.09 39.18
CA ARG A 84 -8.41 -14.68 39.53
C ARG A 84 -7.70 -14.57 40.87
N LYS A 85 -6.93 -13.49 41.09
CA LYS A 85 -6.23 -13.23 42.37
C LYS A 85 -7.17 -13.18 43.59
N SER A 86 -8.47 -12.97 43.37
CA SER A 86 -9.50 -12.89 44.41
C SER A 86 -10.27 -14.20 44.66
N GLU A 87 -9.90 -15.30 44.01
CA GLU A 87 -10.61 -16.59 44.12
C GLU A 87 -9.88 -17.58 45.04
N VAL A 88 -10.65 -18.42 45.75
CA VAL A 88 -10.14 -19.44 46.68
C VAL A 88 -10.25 -20.82 46.02
N VAL A 89 -9.14 -21.55 45.92
CA VAL A 89 -9.08 -22.90 45.32
C VAL A 89 -9.13 -23.97 46.40
N PHE A 90 -10.10 -24.88 46.32
CA PHE A 90 -10.19 -26.04 47.21
C PHE A 90 -9.52 -27.26 46.56
N GLN A 91 -8.48 -27.81 47.20
CA GLN A 91 -7.85 -29.06 46.79
C GLN A 91 -8.35 -30.19 47.69
N PHE A 92 -8.98 -31.20 47.11
CA PHE A 92 -9.41 -32.39 47.83
C PHE A 92 -8.34 -33.47 47.72
N PRO A 93 -7.89 -34.09 48.83
CA PRO A 93 -7.00 -35.24 48.76
C PRO A 93 -7.70 -36.39 48.04
N ARG A 94 -7.00 -37.11 47.15
CA ARG A 94 -7.52 -38.34 46.57
C ARG A 94 -7.69 -39.34 47.70
N SER A 95 -8.93 -39.67 48.03
CA SER A 95 -9.23 -40.83 48.88
C SER A 95 -8.74 -42.08 48.14
N SER A 96 -7.66 -42.67 48.64
CA SER A 96 -7.20 -43.99 48.23
C SER A 96 -8.29 -45.00 48.60
N GLN A 97 -9.07 -45.45 47.62
CA GLN A 97 -9.79 -46.73 47.68
C GLN A 97 -9.08 -47.70 46.75
#